data_AF-A0A8T5P4P8-F1
#
_entry.id   AF-A0A8T5P4P8-F1
#
_cell.length_a   1.000
_cell.length_b   1.000
_cell.length_c   1.000
_cell.angle_alpha   90.00
_cell.angle_beta   90.00
_cell.angle_gamma   90.00
#
_symmetry.space_group_name_H-M   'P 1'
#
loop_
_entity.id
_entity.type
_entity.pdbx_description
1 polymer ?
#
loop_
_entity_poly.entity_id
_entity_poly.type
_entity_poly.pdbx_seq_one_letter_code
_entity_poly.pdbx_strand_id
1 'polypeptide(L)' 'MLSMEEINQEAVFFRCRICSFEFETDPNFTPIKCPQCGTEDTEPV' A
#
# COMPACT_ATOMS: atom_id res chain seq x y z
N MET A 1 5.13 -10.04 -30.23
CA MET A 1 4.21 -9.29 -29.36
C MET A 1 4.18 -10.01 -28.01
N LEU A 2 5.13 -9.72 -27.13
CA LEU A 2 5.01 -10.08 -25.73
C LEU A 2 4.53 -8.81 -25.05
N SER A 3 3.23 -8.72 -24.81
CA SER A 3 2.68 -7.78 -23.86
C SER A 3 3.22 -8.21 -22.49
N MET A 4 4.37 -7.64 -22.10
CA MET A 4 4.69 -7.50 -20.69
C MET A 4 3.50 -6.75 -20.10
N GLU A 5 2.56 -7.49 -19.53
CA GLU A 5 1.70 -6.94 -18.49
C GLU A 5 2.69 -6.38 -17.48
N GLU A 6 2.77 -5.05 -17.39
CA GLU A 6 3.42 -4.35 -16.29
C GLU A 6 2.72 -4.82 -15.02
N ILE A 7 3.16 -5.96 -14.49
CA ILE A 7 2.92 -6.30 -13.11
C ILE A 7 3.59 -5.15 -12.37
N ASN A 8 2.79 -4.23 -11.82
CA ASN A 8 3.27 -3.18 -10.93
C ASN A 8 3.81 -3.87 -9.67
N GLN A 9 5.03 -4.41 -9.77
CA GLN A 9 5.76 -5.08 -8.69
C GLN A 9 6.15 -4.11 -7.57
N GLU A 10 5.92 -2.81 -7.77
CA GLU A 10 6.17 -1.76 -6.77
C GLU A 10 4.97 -1.54 -5.84
N ALA A 11 3.82 -2.12 -6.14
CA ALA A 11 2.66 -1.94 -5.30
C ALA A 11 2.80 -2.84 -4.05
N VAL A 12 3.13 -2.20 -2.93
CA VAL A 12 3.32 -2.86 -1.64
C VAL A 12 2.01 -2.79 -0.88
N PHE A 13 1.58 -3.91 -0.30
CA PHE A 13 0.44 -3.95 0.59
C PHE A 13 0.84 -3.41 1.94
N PHE A 14 0.04 -2.49 2.47
CA PHE A 14 0.19 -1.94 3.81
C PHE A 14 -1.04 -2.30 4.64
N ARG A 15 -0.82 -2.69 5.88
CA ARG A 15 -1.85 -2.90 6.89
C ARG A 15 -1.80 -1.79 7.92
N CYS A 16 -2.93 -1.17 8.15
CA CYS A 16 -3.10 -0.24 9.25
C CYS A 16 -3.11 -0.98 10.60
N ARG A 17 -2.26 -0.59 11.55
CA ARG A 17 -2.24 -1.20 12.89
C ARG A 17 -3.42 -0.80 13.77
N ILE A 18 -4.13 0.27 13.40
CA ILE A 18 -5.26 0.80 14.17
C ILE A 18 -6.57 0.10 13.78
N CYS A 19 -6.90 0.07 12.49
CA CYS A 19 -8.14 -0.52 12.00
C CYS A 19 -7.96 -1.89 11.34
N SER A 20 -6.73 -2.40 11.24
CA SER A 20 -6.39 -3.67 10.55
C SER A 20 -6.78 -3.69 9.07
N PHE A 21 -6.99 -2.51 8.46
CA PHE A 21 -7.33 -2.39 7.05
C PHE A 21 -6.08 -2.56 6.19
N GLU A 22 -6.15 -3.48 5.24
CA GLU A 22 -5.10 -3.75 4.25
C GLU A 22 -5.40 -2.98 2.96
N PHE A 23 -4.41 -2.26 2.47
CA PHE A 23 -4.53 -1.44 1.26
C PHE A 23 -3.22 -1.42 0.49
N GLU A 24 -3.33 -1.32 -0.81
CA GLU A 24 -2.18 -1.24 -1.72
C GLU A 24 -1.80 0.23 -1.90
N THR A 25 -0.52 0.56 -1.72
CA THR A 25 -0.03 1.90 -2.03
C THR A 25 1.42 1.87 -2.48
N ASP A 26 1.84 2.97 -3.09
CA ASP A 26 3.23 3.14 -3.51
C ASP A 26 4.11 3.35 -2.27
N PRO A 27 5.11 2.49 -2.02
CA PRO A 27 6.02 2.63 -0.88
C PRO A 27 6.84 3.93 -0.94
N ASN A 28 6.96 4.57 -2.10
CA ASN A 28 7.61 5.87 -2.26
C ASN A 28 6.72 7.03 -1.79
N PHE A 29 5.41 6.81 -1.62
CA PHE A 29 4.46 7.83 -1.21
C PHE A 29 4.38 7.95 0.32
N THR A 30 5.41 8.54 0.91
CA THR A 30 5.43 8.82 2.35
C THR A 30 4.93 10.25 2.65
N PRO A 31 4.05 10.46 3.65
CA PRO A 31 3.59 9.48 4.62
C PRO A 31 2.42 8.62 4.09
N ILE A 32 2.51 7.32 4.34
CA ILE A 32 1.47 6.36 4.01
C ILE A 32 0.36 6.48 5.05
N LYS A 33 -0.79 6.98 4.62
CA LYS A 33 -1.96 7.17 5.46
C LYS A 33 -3.00 6.12 5.16
N CYS A 34 -3.52 5.50 6.21
CA CYS A 34 -4.64 4.58 6.09
C CYS A 34 -5.87 5.34 5.53
N PRO A 35 -6.45 4.91 4.40
CA PRO A 35 -7.62 5.57 3.82
C PRO A 35 -8.90 5.42 4.67
N GLN A 36 -8.88 4.50 5.64
CA GLN A 36 -10.04 4.17 6.47
C GLN A 36 -10.11 5.00 7.76
N CYS A 37 -8.96 5.26 8.39
CA CYS A 37 -8.90 5.99 9.67
C CYS A 37 -7.98 7.23 9.64
N GLY A 38 -7.21 7.43 8.58
CA GLY A 38 -6.31 8.57 8.42
C GLY A 38 -5.00 8.48 9.22
N THR A 39 -4.76 7.37 9.94
CA THR A 39 -3.50 7.16 10.69
C THR A 39 -2.34 6.88 9.76
N GLU A 40 -1.14 7.31 10.16
CA GLU A 40 0.13 7.00 9.51
C GLU A 40 0.75 5.70 10.06
N ASP A 41 0.14 5.11 11.10
CA ASP A 41 0.57 3.86 11.73
C ASP A 41 0.16 2.66 10.89
N THR A 42 0.89 2.45 9.81
CA THR A 42 0.70 1.40 8.81
C THR A 42 2.02 0.64 8.62
N GLU A 43 1.93 -0.67 8.40
CA GLU A 43 3.08 -1.55 8.22
C GLU A 43 2.96 -2.33 6.91
N PRO A 44 4.06 -2.58 6.18
CA PRO A 44 4.01 -3.46 5.02
C PRO A 44 3.67 -4.89 5.45
N VAL A 45 2.82 -5.56 4.66
CA VAL A 45 2.40 -6.97 4.86
C VAL A 45 3.18 -7.91 3.97
#